data_AF-A0A9W8INP0-F1
#
_entry.id   AF-A0A9W8INP0-F1
#
_cell.length_a   1.000
_cell.length_b   1.000
_cell.length_c   1.000
_cell.angle_alpha   90.00
_cell.angle_beta   90.00
_cell.angle_gamma   90.00
#
_symmetry.space_group_name_H-M   'P 1'
#
loop_
_entity.id
_entity.type
_entity.pdbx_description
1 polymer ?
#
loop_
_entity_poly.entity_id
_entity_poly.type
_entity_poly.pdbx_seq_one_letter_code
_entity_poly.pdbx_strand_id
1 'polypeptide(L)' 'MSALPTIEFGVPGDKVRIPHIGLGTMGMSSMYGTDDDSESLMALNHAIDMRCTFW' A
#
# COMPACT_ATOMS: atom_id res chain seq x y z
N MET A 1 -5.80 13.66 9.20
CA MET A 1 -5.08 13.62 7.90
C MET A 1 -6.10 13.60 6.78
N SER A 2 -5.89 14.32 5.69
CA SER A 2 -6.76 14.22 4.50
C SER A 2 -6.55 12.88 3.82
N ALA A 3 -7.61 12.27 3.28
CA ALA A 3 -7.51 11.04 2.51
C ALA A 3 -6.62 11.22 1.26
N LEU A 4 -5.86 10.19 0.88
CA LEU A 4 -5.05 10.22 -0.33
C LEU A 4 -5.94 10.38 -1.58
N PRO A 5 -5.54 11.23 -2.54
CA PRO A 5 -6.25 11.33 -3.81
C PRO A 5 -6.19 9.99 -4.56
N THR A 6 -7.23 9.70 -5.33
CA THR A 6 -7.38 8.43 -6.05
C THR A 6 -7.41 8.63 -7.56
N ILE A 7 -6.98 7.62 -8.31
CA ILE A 7 -7.02 7.57 -9.79
C ILE A 7 -7.80 6.34 -10.26
N GLU A 8 -8.27 6.37 -11.52
CA GLU A 8 -8.72 5.16 -12.21
C GLU A 8 -7.51 4.44 -12.81
N PHE A 9 -7.36 3.16 -12.51
CA PHE A 9 -6.30 2.30 -13.02
C PHE A 9 -6.89 1.03 -13.62
N GLY A 10 -6.34 0.58 -14.76
CA GLY A 10 -6.82 -0.60 -15.48
C GLY A 10 -7.03 -0.34 -16.97
N VAL A 11 -7.69 -1.29 -17.64
CA VAL A 11 -7.97 -1.25 -19.08
C VAL A 11 -9.43 -0.86 -19.35
N PRO A 12 -9.80 -0.45 -20.57
CA PRO A 12 -11.21 -0.19 -20.90
C PRO A 12 -12.10 -1.40 -20.59
N GLY A 13 -13.14 -1.20 -19.78
CA GLY A 13 -14.06 -2.26 -19.35
C GLY A 13 -13.68 -2.94 -18.02
N ASP A 14 -12.47 -2.72 -17.51
CA ASP A 14 -12.00 -3.28 -16.24
C ASP A 14 -11.08 -2.28 -15.53
N LYS A 15 -11.72 -1.27 -14.90
CA LYS A 15 -11.02 -0.22 -14.16
C LYS A 15 -11.37 -0.30 -12.68
N VAL A 16 -10.38 -0.03 -11.85
CA VAL A 16 -10.51 0.10 -10.39
C VAL A 16 -10.04 1.48 -9.94
N ARG A 17 -10.61 1.98 -8.84
CA ARG A 17 -10.15 3.20 -8.20
C ARG A 17 -9.11 2.87 -7.14
N ILE A 18 -7.89 3.35 -7.30
CA ILE A 18 -6.78 3.13 -6.38
C ILE A 18 -6.22 4.47 -5.88
N PRO A 19 -5.52 4.52 -4.74
CA PRO A 19 -4.80 5.72 -4.32
C PRO A 19 -3.69 6.08 -5.33
N HIS A 20 -3.37 7.36 -5.45
CA HIS A 20 -2.35 7.86 -6.37
C HIS A 20 -0.90 7.44 -5.97
N ILE A 21 -0.73 6.91 -4.76
CA ILE A 21 0.53 6.35 -4.26
C ILE A 21 0.27 4.94 -3.70
N GLY A 22 1.21 4.02 -3.92
CA GLY A 22 1.19 2.69 -3.31
C GLY A 22 2.29 2.52 -2.26
N LEU A 23 2.12 1.54 -1.37
CA LEU A 23 3.12 1.14 -0.39
C LEU A 23 4.01 0.05 -0.99
N GLY A 24 5.32 0.30 -1.09
CA GLY A 24 6.28 -0.74 -1.44
C GLY A 24 6.54 -1.68 -0.27
N THR A 25 6.51 -2.99 -0.51
CA THR A 25 6.61 -4.04 0.52
C THR A 25 7.95 -4.78 0.53
N MET A 26 8.94 -4.38 -0.28
CA MET A 26 10.24 -5.06 -0.38
C MET A 26 10.95 -5.20 0.99
N GLY A 27 10.86 -4.19 1.85
CA GLY A 27 11.49 -4.22 3.19
C GLY A 27 10.85 -5.20 4.17
N MET A 28 9.64 -5.71 3.87
CA MET A 28 8.98 -6.75 4.67
C MET A 28 9.47 -8.16 4.29
N SER A 29 10.34 -8.28 3.29
CA SER A 29 10.92 -9.55 2.85
C SER A 29 12.26 -9.79 3.52
N SER A 30 12.48 -11.03 3.97
CA SER A 30 13.77 -11.51 4.47
C SER A 30 14.92 -11.46 3.45
N MET A 31 14.62 -11.21 2.16
CA MET A 31 15.63 -10.98 1.12
C MET A 31 16.38 -9.66 1.28
N TYR A 32 15.84 -8.70 2.02
CA TYR A 32 16.39 -7.35 2.19
C TYR A 32 16.87 -7.06 3.63
N GLY A 33 16.89 -8.06 4.52
CA GLY A 33 17.31 -7.91 5.91
C GLY A 33 16.61 -8.91 6.81
N THR A 34 16.71 -8.69 8.13
CA THR A 34 15.90 -9.43 9.10
C THR A 34 14.45 -8.98 8.96
N ASP A 35 13.54 -9.94 8.80
CA ASP A 35 12.11 -9.73 8.81
C ASP A 35 11.59 -9.55 10.25
N ASP A 36 10.69 -8.58 10.42
CA ASP A 36 9.90 -8.38 11.64
C ASP A 36 8.43 -8.25 11.23
N ASP A 37 7.65 -9.30 11.52
CA ASP A 37 6.22 -9.36 11.21
C ASP A 37 5.44 -8.28 11.96
N SER A 38 5.86 -7.94 13.19
CA SER A 38 5.19 -6.91 13.99
C SER A 38 5.38 -5.53 13.35
N GLU A 39 6.59 -5.21 12.92
CA GLU A 39 6.87 -3.97 12.19
C GLU A 39 6.09 -3.91 10.87
N SER A 40 6.07 -5.02 10.12
CA SER A 40 5.34 -5.11 8.85
C SER A 40 3.84 -4.88 9.04
N LEU A 41 3.23 -5.50 10.06
CA LEU A 41 1.82 -5.29 10.40
C LEU A 41 1.54 -3.85 10.84
N MET A 42 2.45 -3.23 11.59
CA MET A 42 2.32 -1.82 11.97
C MET A 42 2.34 -0.90 10.74
N ALA A 43 3.24 -1.14 9.79
CA ALA A 43 3.31 -0.38 8.55
C ALA A 43 2.04 -0.53 7.70
N LEU A 44 1.50 -1.74 7.57
CA LEU A 44 0.26 -2.01 6.84
C LEU A 44 -0.96 -1.32 7.48
N ASN A 45 -1.10 -1.42 8.82
CA ASN A 45 -2.18 -0.75 9.53
C ASN A 45 -2.11 0.77 9.36
N HIS A 46 -0.90 1.33 9.44
CA HIS A 46 -0.70 2.76 9.20
C HIS A 46 -1.07 3.17 7.77
N ALA A 47 -0.72 2.35 6.76
CA ALA A 47 -1.10 2.60 5.37
C ALA A 47 -2.63 2.60 5.20
N ILE A 48 -3.35 1.68 5.85
CA ILE A 48 -4.81 1.63 5.86
C ILE A 48 -5.42 2.89 6.48
N ASP A 49 -4.88 3.36 7.61
CA ASP A 49 -5.34 4.60 8.26
C ASP A 49 -5.21 5.82 7.35
N MET A 50 -4.18 5.85 6.50
CA MET A 50 -3.95 6.89 5.49
C MET A 50 -4.75 6.68 4.20
N ARG A 51 -5.55 5.61 4.09
CA ARG A 51 -6.23 5.17 2.86
C ARG A 51 -5.27 4.82 1.72
N CYS A 52 -4.05 4.41 2.02
CA CYS A 52 -3.11 3.81 1.08
C CYS A 52 -3.40 2.31 0.99
N THR A 53 -4.28 1.91 0.08
CA THR A 53 -4.79 0.53 -0.08
C THR A 53 -4.25 -0.20 -1.31
N PHE A 54 -3.07 0.19 -1.80
CA PHE A 54 -2.41 -0.42 -2.95
C PHE A 54 -0.97 -0.78 -2.58
N TRP A 55 -0.63 -2.07 -2.55
CA TRP A 55 0.67 -2.62 -2.16
C TRP A 55 0.91 -3.99 -2.79
#